data_AF-A0A7J3MZU5-F1
#
_entry.id   AF-A0A7J3MZU5-F1
#
_cell.length_a   1.000
_cell.length_b   1.000
_cell.length_c   1.000
_cell.angle_alpha   90.00
_cell.angle_beta   90.00
_cell.angle_gamma   90.00
#
_symmetry.space_group_name_H-M   'P 1'
#
loop_
_entity.id
_entity.type
_entity.pdbx_description
1 polymer ?
#
loop_
_entity_poly.entity_id
_entity_poly.type
_entity_poly.pdbx_seq_one_letter_code
_entity_poly.pdbx_strand_id
1 'polypeptide(L)'
;MSSECVFITFYSEPIEAFLTSVFRILDVFDCNSIAIFTSEGRVDEAKRIIDLVRSYLPNGIDLHIYPDFPLPSNLNSFDDLVNKIYRKLSNVLSKGVAILAVYTGSRIEVSATVLAVSRARENTVLVYTPFFWGPWSSLFYPFTPKPLEPLVILHPDAESVKNLVKQSNKQYILNRLSNLGNKVSELLSNIGKQLSILRKRTSYEQYKMNLHYAYSTMLYPVDVMCSKIRVSIHVDGIEKLSAEARDYCSAEDVVETVDRLGKGFIELRERGSIDSDRLKALDLLFKFSSILALAVEECSYGCSNNKDLLFIDALRTIGCSESILVDTNVLYTSLHTQLYEYRVEKIKVPLCAYVELLKHRTHYRENYEKLRSEIALLVLDEVKTIGIPLDSNVFQQPCEVGIALARDAIAVTADRHAYTDLFKHLNVKAILVSPKPIKSIRFMYREDMRKISYAYYALAQLKALTSYTPIKKVLQDMKINVEFKQIHDKQ
;
A
#
# COMPACT_ATOMS: atom_id res chain seq x y z
N MET A 1 -4.11 16.42 36.10
CA MET A 1 -5.21 15.43 36.08
C MET A 1 -5.64 15.32 34.63
N SER A 2 -5.45 14.17 33.97
CA SER A 2 -5.89 14.00 32.58
C SER A 2 -7.42 13.99 32.55
N SER A 3 -8.01 14.85 31.74
CA SER A 3 -9.43 14.78 31.40
C SER A 3 -9.74 13.43 30.78
N GLU A 4 -10.83 12.78 31.18
CA GLU A 4 -11.29 11.51 30.60
C GLU A 4 -11.53 11.71 29.09
N CYS A 5 -10.79 11.02 28.20
CA CYS A 5 -11.06 11.05 26.76
C CYS A 5 -11.67 9.73 26.32
N VAL A 6 -12.85 9.80 25.69
CA VAL A 6 -13.52 8.65 25.09
C VAL A 6 -13.49 8.74 23.58
N PHE A 7 -12.99 7.70 22.91
CA PHE A 7 -13.11 7.55 21.47
C PHE A 7 -14.37 6.75 21.11
N ILE A 8 -15.28 7.37 20.35
CA ILE A 8 -16.51 6.77 19.86
C ILE A 8 -16.38 6.45 18.37
N THR A 9 -16.71 5.22 18.00
CA THR A 9 -16.71 4.75 16.61
C THR A 9 -17.78 3.70 16.37
N PHE A 10 -18.16 3.51 15.11
CA PHE A 10 -19.01 2.41 14.69
C PHE A 10 -18.18 1.28 14.12
N TYR A 11 -18.59 0.04 14.35
CA TYR A 11 -18.06 -1.06 13.57
C TYR A 11 -18.52 -0.94 12.11
N SER A 12 -17.59 -1.05 11.16
CA SER A 12 -17.91 -1.01 9.74
C SER A 12 -16.93 -1.80 8.89
N GLU A 13 -17.45 -2.33 7.80
CA GLU A 13 -16.65 -2.83 6.67
C GLU A 13 -16.34 -1.70 5.69
N PRO A 14 -15.16 -1.70 5.03
CA PRO A 14 -14.10 -2.69 5.16
C PRO A 14 -13.33 -2.56 6.50
N ILE A 15 -12.98 -3.69 7.12
CA ILE A 15 -12.22 -3.77 8.39
C ILE A 15 -10.96 -2.88 8.38
N GLU A 16 -10.27 -2.78 7.24
CA GLU A 16 -9.04 -2.00 7.13
C GLU A 16 -9.27 -0.50 7.36
N ALA A 17 -10.39 0.03 6.88
CA ALA A 17 -10.76 1.43 7.12
C ALA A 17 -11.09 1.66 8.60
N PHE A 18 -11.81 0.72 9.23
CA PHE A 18 -12.12 0.77 10.65
C PHE A 18 -10.84 0.77 11.50
N LEU A 19 -9.94 -0.19 11.28
CA LEU A 19 -8.69 -0.31 12.02
C LEU A 19 -7.78 0.91 11.80
N THR A 20 -7.68 1.40 10.57
CA THR A 20 -6.94 2.63 10.26
C THR A 20 -7.46 3.79 11.10
N SER A 21 -8.78 4.00 11.13
CA SER A 21 -9.38 5.06 11.95
C SER A 21 -9.06 4.88 13.43
N VAL A 22 -9.16 3.67 13.98
CA VAL A 22 -8.87 3.39 15.40
C VAL A 22 -7.43 3.78 15.74
N PHE A 23 -6.46 3.27 14.99
CA PHE A 23 -5.06 3.50 15.31
C PHE A 23 -4.61 4.93 15.05
N ARG A 24 -5.07 5.58 13.97
CA ARG A 24 -4.73 6.98 13.67
C ARG A 24 -5.27 7.93 14.74
N ILE A 25 -6.49 7.69 15.25
CA ILE A 25 -7.08 8.49 16.32
C ILE A 25 -6.32 8.31 17.62
N LEU A 26 -5.99 7.08 18.01
CA LEU A 26 -5.27 6.79 19.26
C LEU A 26 -3.81 7.24 19.26
N ASP A 27 -3.24 7.47 18.08
CA ASP A 27 -1.92 8.09 17.90
C ASP A 27 -1.95 9.60 18.11
N VAL A 28 -3.10 10.24 17.85
CA VAL A 28 -3.28 11.69 17.96
C VAL A 28 -3.82 12.08 19.34
N PHE A 29 -4.81 11.34 19.85
CA PHE A 29 -5.54 11.66 21.08
C PHE A 29 -5.22 10.66 22.20
N ASP A 30 -5.24 11.14 23.45
CA ASP A 30 -4.98 10.31 24.64
C ASP A 30 -6.25 9.75 25.26
N CYS A 31 -6.96 8.95 24.47
CA CYS A 31 -8.22 8.36 24.91
C CYS A 31 -7.97 7.09 25.72
N ASN A 32 -8.55 7.09 26.91
CA ASN A 32 -8.43 6.02 27.90
C ASN A 32 -9.53 4.97 27.73
N SER A 33 -10.54 5.26 26.92
CA SER A 33 -11.60 4.32 26.57
C SER A 33 -12.03 4.43 25.11
N ILE A 34 -12.51 3.31 24.56
CA ILE A 34 -13.04 3.20 23.22
C ILE A 34 -14.44 2.59 23.30
N ALA A 35 -15.43 3.31 22.79
CA ALA A 35 -16.81 2.87 22.66
C ALA A 35 -17.09 2.49 21.20
N ILE A 36 -17.24 1.19 20.94
CA ILE A 36 -17.56 0.66 19.61
C ILE A 36 -19.04 0.32 19.56
N PHE A 37 -19.77 1.05 18.74
CA PHE A 37 -21.18 0.82 18.48
C PHE A 37 -21.34 -0.13 17.29
N THR A 38 -22.23 -1.10 17.42
CA THR A 38 -22.51 -2.07 16.35
C THR A 38 -23.97 -2.47 16.39
N SER A 39 -24.49 -2.93 15.26
CA SER A 39 -25.81 -3.56 15.16
C SER A 39 -25.78 -4.97 15.76
N GLU A 40 -26.90 -5.46 16.30
CA GLU A 40 -27.01 -6.78 16.95
C GLU A 40 -26.47 -7.93 16.07
N GLY A 41 -26.71 -7.88 14.76
CA GLY A 41 -26.24 -8.89 13.81
C GLY A 41 -24.72 -8.92 13.55
N ARG A 42 -23.95 -7.97 14.09
CA ARG A 42 -22.50 -7.80 13.84
C ARG A 42 -21.65 -7.84 15.10
N VAL A 43 -22.23 -8.28 16.22
CA VAL A 43 -21.57 -8.26 17.53
C VAL A 43 -20.36 -9.20 17.57
N ASP A 44 -20.48 -10.40 17.01
CA ASP A 44 -19.39 -11.38 17.04
C ASP A 44 -18.21 -10.98 16.15
N GLU A 45 -18.48 -10.34 15.01
CA GLU A 45 -17.44 -9.75 14.17
C GLU A 45 -16.72 -8.61 14.91
N ALA A 46 -17.49 -7.69 15.51
CA ALA A 46 -16.93 -6.60 16.31
C ALA A 46 -16.07 -7.12 17.47
N LYS A 47 -16.49 -8.18 18.16
CA LYS A 47 -15.69 -8.83 19.23
C LYS A 47 -14.35 -9.36 18.70
N ARG A 48 -14.34 -10.08 17.58
CA ARG A 48 -13.09 -10.59 16.97
C ARG A 48 -12.13 -9.46 16.60
N ILE A 49 -12.65 -8.38 16.01
CA ILE A 49 -11.86 -7.19 15.67
C ILE A 49 -11.38 -6.47 16.92
N ILE A 50 -12.12 -6.52 18.02
CA ILE A 50 -11.68 -5.93 19.29
C ILE A 50 -10.55 -6.72 19.93
N ASP A 51 -10.57 -8.04 19.88
CA ASP A 51 -9.45 -8.85 20.38
C ASP A 51 -8.18 -8.57 19.59
N LEU A 52 -8.34 -8.34 18.28
CA LEU A 52 -7.28 -7.84 17.42
C LEU A 52 -6.80 -6.45 17.87
N VAL A 53 -7.69 -5.46 18.05
CA VAL A 53 -7.32 -4.12 18.53
C VAL A 53 -6.64 -4.19 19.91
N ARG A 54 -7.17 -4.96 20.86
CA ARG A 54 -6.55 -5.20 22.18
C ARG A 54 -5.13 -5.73 22.07
N SER A 55 -4.84 -6.57 21.08
CA SER A 55 -3.50 -7.09 20.85
C SER A 55 -2.48 -6.01 20.42
N TYR A 56 -2.95 -4.89 19.85
CA TYR A 56 -2.15 -3.72 19.45
C TYR A 56 -2.06 -2.63 20.52
N LEU A 57 -3.11 -2.47 21.33
CA LEU A 57 -3.19 -1.37 22.27
C LEU A 57 -2.38 -1.70 23.55
N PRO A 58 -1.70 -0.70 24.15
CA PRO A 58 -1.04 -0.87 25.42
C PRO A 58 -2.06 -1.17 26.51
N ASN A 59 -1.61 -1.84 27.58
CA ASN A 59 -2.42 -2.08 28.77
C ASN A 59 -3.00 -0.75 29.29
N GLY A 60 -4.30 -0.72 29.59
CA GLY A 60 -4.97 0.44 30.21
C GLY A 60 -5.90 1.27 29.31
N ILE A 61 -6.24 0.81 28.10
CA ILE A 61 -7.39 1.35 27.34
C ILE A 61 -8.59 0.44 27.55
N ASP A 62 -9.68 1.01 28.08
CA ASP A 62 -10.93 0.29 28.29
C ASP A 62 -11.74 0.21 26.98
N LEU A 63 -11.99 -1.01 26.49
CA LEU A 63 -12.80 -1.23 25.29
C LEU A 63 -14.22 -1.68 25.67
N HIS A 64 -15.20 -0.93 25.20
CA HIS A 64 -16.61 -1.18 25.39
C HIS A 64 -17.30 -1.45 24.05
N ILE A 65 -18.12 -2.50 24.01
CA ILE A 65 -18.98 -2.83 22.87
C ILE A 65 -20.40 -2.48 23.25
N TYR A 66 -21.08 -1.76 22.37
CA TYR A 66 -22.50 -1.45 22.50
C TYR A 66 -23.26 -2.18 21.37
N PRO A 67 -23.76 -3.41 21.65
CA PRO A 67 -24.30 -4.32 20.63
C PRO A 67 -25.67 -3.96 20.07
N ASP A 68 -26.41 -3.03 20.70
CA ASP A 68 -27.80 -2.76 20.35
C ASP A 68 -27.97 -1.37 19.74
N PHE A 69 -27.18 -1.02 18.73
CA PHE A 69 -27.41 0.24 18.04
C PHE A 69 -28.76 0.18 17.29
N PRO A 70 -29.69 1.13 17.50
CA PRO A 70 -31.03 1.01 16.95
C PRO A 70 -30.98 1.11 15.41
N LEU A 71 -31.48 0.07 14.71
CA LEU A 71 -31.58 0.08 13.26
C LEU A 71 -32.76 0.95 12.78
N PRO A 72 -32.65 1.62 11.62
CA PRO A 72 -33.71 2.51 11.10
C PRO A 72 -35.04 1.79 10.88
N SER A 73 -35.01 0.49 10.60
CA SER A 73 -36.20 -0.33 10.33
C SER A 73 -37.15 -0.47 11.53
N ASN A 74 -36.67 -0.20 12.75
CA ASN A 74 -37.40 -0.44 14.00
C ASN A 74 -37.80 0.88 14.70
N LEU A 75 -37.83 2.01 13.97
CA LEU A 75 -38.01 3.34 14.55
C LEU A 75 -39.13 4.11 13.85
N ASN A 76 -39.98 4.73 14.67
CA ASN A 76 -41.11 5.55 14.20
C ASN A 76 -40.65 6.89 13.62
N SER A 77 -39.50 7.39 14.04
CA SER A 77 -38.90 8.64 13.55
C SER A 77 -37.37 8.66 13.71
N PHE A 78 -36.70 9.53 12.95
CA PHE A 78 -35.26 9.76 13.10
C PHE A 78 -34.91 10.46 14.41
N ASP A 79 -35.80 11.29 14.96
CA ASP A 79 -35.61 11.91 16.28
C ASP A 79 -35.60 10.89 17.42
N ASP A 80 -36.39 9.81 17.31
CA ASP A 80 -36.35 8.71 18.28
C ASP A 80 -35.01 7.98 18.26
N LEU A 81 -34.41 7.82 17.07
CA LEU A 81 -33.05 7.28 16.93
C LEU A 81 -32.04 8.17 17.66
N VAL A 82 -32.04 9.47 17.37
CA VAL A 82 -31.14 10.45 17.99
C VAL A 82 -31.30 10.46 19.51
N ASN A 83 -32.54 10.45 20.02
CA ASN A 83 -32.82 10.44 21.45
C ASN A 83 -32.35 9.15 22.15
N LYS A 84 -32.54 7.98 21.52
CA LYS A 84 -32.04 6.70 22.04
C LYS A 84 -30.51 6.68 22.08
N ILE A 85 -29.86 7.15 21.02
CA ILE A 85 -28.40 7.25 20.96
C ILE A 85 -27.89 8.22 22.03
N TYR A 86 -28.51 9.39 22.16
CA TYR A 86 -28.14 10.37 23.18
C TYR A 86 -28.21 9.80 24.59
N ARG A 87 -29.28 9.07 24.95
CA ARG A 87 -29.39 8.41 26.27
C ARG A 87 -28.32 7.34 26.51
N LYS A 88 -27.91 6.61 25.47
CA LYS A 88 -26.80 5.65 25.57
C LYS A 88 -25.46 6.36 25.74
N LEU A 89 -25.28 7.47 25.03
CA LEU A 89 -24.04 8.25 25.06
C LEU A 89 -23.90 9.14 26.29
N SER A 90 -24.98 9.64 26.90
CA SER A 90 -24.91 10.57 28.04
C SER A 90 -24.13 10.00 29.22
N ASN A 91 -24.17 8.68 29.42
CA ASN A 91 -23.39 8.00 30.45
C ASN A 91 -21.88 8.01 30.17
N VAL A 92 -21.51 8.04 28.88
CA VAL A 92 -20.13 8.04 28.38
C VAL A 92 -19.59 9.46 28.23
N LEU A 93 -20.44 10.41 27.83
CA LEU A 93 -20.09 11.81 27.56
C LEU A 93 -19.98 12.68 28.82
N SER A 94 -20.49 12.23 29.96
CA SER A 94 -20.62 13.05 31.19
C SER A 94 -19.32 13.36 31.93
N LYS A 95 -18.17 12.82 31.48
CA LYS A 95 -16.91 12.88 32.24
C LYS A 95 -15.69 13.48 31.52
N GLY A 96 -15.83 13.91 30.26
CA GLY A 96 -14.72 14.57 29.57
C GLY A 96 -14.90 14.78 28.07
N VAL A 97 -13.84 14.54 27.30
CA VAL A 97 -13.77 14.83 25.86
C VAL A 97 -14.14 13.62 25.04
N ALA A 98 -15.02 13.80 24.06
CA ALA A 98 -15.45 12.76 23.15
C ALA A 98 -14.83 12.96 21.76
N ILE A 99 -14.09 11.97 21.26
CA ILE A 99 -13.60 11.95 19.88
C ILE A 99 -14.52 11.04 19.07
N LEU A 100 -15.17 11.54 18.02
CA LEU A 100 -16.09 10.76 17.18
C LEU A 100 -15.52 10.58 15.77
N ALA A 101 -15.28 9.33 15.38
CA ALA A 101 -14.97 9.00 13.99
C ALA A 101 -16.24 9.02 13.12
N VAL A 102 -16.25 9.84 12.07
CA VAL A 102 -17.43 10.01 11.20
C VAL A 102 -17.37 9.23 9.87
N TYR A 103 -16.37 8.37 9.69
CA TYR A 103 -16.22 7.55 8.47
C TYR A 103 -16.69 6.10 8.67
N THR A 104 -16.82 5.66 9.91
CA THR A 104 -17.22 4.31 10.25
C THR A 104 -18.71 4.28 10.55
N GLY A 105 -19.39 3.23 10.10
CA GLY A 105 -20.84 3.05 10.21
C GLY A 105 -21.61 3.48 8.97
N SER A 106 -22.91 3.19 8.94
CA SER A 106 -23.82 3.67 7.91
C SER A 106 -24.05 5.18 8.04
N ARG A 107 -24.46 5.82 6.93
CA ARG A 107 -24.75 7.26 6.89
C ARG A 107 -25.75 7.69 7.97
N ILE A 108 -26.74 6.84 8.27
CA ILE A 108 -27.76 7.12 9.29
C ILE A 108 -27.17 7.03 10.70
N GLU A 109 -26.36 6.00 10.98
CA GLU A 109 -25.70 5.82 12.28
C GLU A 109 -24.77 6.99 12.60
N VAL A 110 -23.92 7.37 11.64
CA VAL A 110 -23.04 8.54 11.77
C VAL A 110 -23.86 9.82 11.98
N SER A 111 -24.87 10.08 11.14
CA SER A 111 -25.67 11.32 11.22
C SER A 111 -26.42 11.43 12.54
N ALA A 112 -27.06 10.35 12.99
CA ALA A 112 -27.81 10.35 14.24
C ALA A 112 -26.89 10.50 15.45
N THR A 113 -25.67 9.96 15.38
CA THR A 113 -24.66 10.09 16.43
C THR A 113 -24.08 11.48 16.48
N VAL A 114 -23.73 12.07 15.34
CA VAL A 114 -23.31 13.47 15.25
C VAL A 114 -24.37 14.37 15.86
N LEU A 115 -25.66 14.16 15.55
CA LEU A 115 -26.75 14.94 16.14
C LEU A 115 -26.91 14.69 17.64
N ALA A 116 -26.86 13.45 18.09
CA ALA A 116 -26.94 13.11 19.51
C ALA A 116 -25.80 13.76 20.30
N VAL A 117 -24.57 13.67 19.79
CA VAL A 117 -23.38 14.23 20.42
C VAL A 117 -23.38 15.77 20.33
N SER A 118 -23.88 16.37 19.24
CA SER A 118 -24.04 17.82 19.10
C SER A 118 -25.05 18.42 20.08
N ARG A 119 -25.89 17.60 20.74
CA ARG A 119 -26.76 18.04 21.84
C ARG A 119 -26.00 18.08 23.18
N ALA A 120 -24.87 17.37 23.32
CA ALA A 120 -24.01 17.32 24.51
C ALA A 120 -22.90 18.41 24.52
N ARG A 121 -23.24 19.58 23.96
CA ARG A 121 -22.46 20.56 23.17
C ARG A 121 -20.98 20.93 23.42
N GLU A 122 -20.31 20.64 24.53
CA GLU A 122 -19.09 21.43 24.85
C GLU A 122 -17.74 20.73 24.62
N ASN A 123 -17.67 19.40 24.55
CA ASN A 123 -16.38 18.68 24.54
C ASN A 123 -16.27 17.58 23.46
N THR A 124 -16.83 17.80 22.26
CA THR A 124 -16.77 16.79 21.17
C THR A 124 -15.87 17.23 20.04
N VAL A 125 -14.99 16.31 19.61
CA VAL A 125 -14.16 16.44 18.41
C VAL A 125 -14.64 15.45 17.34
N LEU A 126 -15.04 15.95 16.19
CA LEU A 126 -15.38 15.15 15.02
C LEU A 126 -14.13 14.94 14.17
N VAL A 127 -13.82 13.69 13.85
CA VAL A 127 -12.61 13.33 13.10
C VAL A 127 -12.91 12.37 11.95
N TYR A 128 -12.08 12.46 10.92
CA TYR A 128 -12.17 11.67 9.70
C TYR A 128 -10.78 11.21 9.29
N THR A 129 -10.63 9.94 8.93
CA THR A 129 -9.38 9.42 8.36
C THR A 129 -9.64 9.01 6.91
N PRO A 130 -9.05 9.68 5.91
CA PRO A 130 -9.12 9.25 4.54
C PRO A 130 -8.37 7.92 4.40
N PHE A 131 -9.04 6.94 3.83
CA PHE A 131 -8.42 5.66 3.49
C PHE A 131 -8.04 5.68 2.01
N PHE A 132 -6.73 5.53 1.73
CA PHE A 132 -6.22 5.68 0.38
C PHE A 132 -6.13 4.38 -0.38
N TRP A 133 -6.35 4.54 -1.68
CA TRP A 133 -6.43 3.48 -2.68
C TRP A 133 -5.07 3.36 -3.37
N GLY A 134 -4.76 2.17 -3.89
CA GLY A 134 -3.48 1.89 -4.53
C GLY A 134 -2.94 0.51 -4.16
N PRO A 135 -1.61 0.32 -4.21
CA PRO A 135 -0.96 -0.92 -3.79
C PRO A 135 -1.21 -1.29 -2.33
N TRP A 136 -1.68 -0.34 -1.52
CA TRP A 136 -2.05 -0.49 -0.10
C TRP A 136 -3.44 -1.07 0.14
N SER A 137 -4.20 -1.41 -0.92
CA SER A 137 -5.54 -2.00 -0.78
C SER A 137 -5.51 -3.23 0.15
N SER A 138 -6.47 -3.36 1.06
CA SER A 138 -6.50 -4.42 2.10
C SER A 138 -5.38 -4.38 3.13
N LEU A 139 -4.71 -3.23 3.30
CA LEU A 139 -3.84 -2.94 4.44
C LEU A 139 -4.39 -1.73 5.18
N PHE A 140 -4.08 -1.62 6.46
CA PHE A 140 -4.51 -0.53 7.33
C PHE A 140 -3.29 0.06 8.05
N TYR A 141 -3.41 1.28 8.58
CA TYR A 141 -2.38 1.84 9.44
C TYR A 141 -2.10 0.91 10.63
N PRO A 142 -0.84 0.55 10.96
CA PRO A 142 0.40 1.27 10.63
C PRO A 142 1.20 0.72 9.44
N PHE A 143 0.62 -0.14 8.61
CA PHE A 143 1.29 -0.78 7.46
C PHE A 143 1.25 0.04 6.17
N THR A 144 0.47 1.11 6.16
CA THR A 144 0.31 2.10 5.10
C THR A 144 1.13 3.35 5.44
N PRO A 145 1.61 4.12 4.45
CA PRO A 145 2.33 5.37 4.71
C PRO A 145 1.46 6.35 5.49
N LYS A 146 1.92 6.73 6.68
CA LYS A 146 1.23 7.73 7.50
C LYS A 146 0.91 9.04 6.76
N PRO A 147 1.79 9.56 5.88
CA PRO A 147 1.50 10.74 5.06
C PRO A 147 0.27 10.63 4.18
N LEU A 148 -0.06 9.42 3.76
CA LEU A 148 -1.26 9.15 3.01
C LEU A 148 -2.49 9.11 3.90
N GLU A 149 -2.40 8.85 5.20
CA GLU A 149 -3.58 8.72 6.07
C GLU A 149 -3.58 9.78 7.18
N PRO A 150 -3.63 11.09 6.84
CA PRO A 150 -3.69 12.16 7.82
C PRO A 150 -5.01 12.11 8.58
N LEU A 151 -5.00 12.42 9.88
CA LEU A 151 -6.27 12.56 10.60
C LEU A 151 -6.83 13.97 10.33
N VAL A 152 -8.05 14.04 9.79
CA VAL A 152 -8.76 15.29 9.52
C VAL A 152 -9.67 15.61 10.69
N ILE A 153 -9.55 16.80 11.25
CA ILE A 153 -10.47 17.30 12.28
C ILE A 153 -11.55 18.12 11.57
N LEU A 154 -12.80 17.71 11.71
CA LEU A 154 -13.95 18.38 11.11
C LEU A 154 -14.58 19.42 12.05
N HIS A 155 -14.51 19.18 13.36
CA HIS A 155 -15.05 20.08 14.38
C HIS A 155 -14.46 19.76 15.77
N PRO A 156 -14.21 20.75 16.64
CA PRO A 156 -14.02 22.17 16.30
C PRO A 156 -12.78 22.33 15.40
N ASP A 157 -12.36 23.54 15.06
CA ASP A 157 -11.16 23.70 14.24
C ASP A 157 -9.92 23.04 14.88
N ALA A 158 -8.92 22.68 14.06
CA ALA A 158 -7.74 21.96 14.53
C ALA A 158 -6.93 22.74 15.60
N GLU A 159 -7.02 24.07 15.59
CA GLU A 159 -6.36 24.95 16.56
C GLU A 159 -6.97 24.80 17.96
N SER A 160 -8.30 24.75 18.04
CA SER A 160 -9.07 24.62 19.28
C SER A 160 -8.81 23.30 20.02
N VAL A 161 -8.38 22.26 19.30
CA VAL A 161 -8.08 20.95 19.89
C VAL A 161 -6.60 20.70 20.13
N LYS A 162 -5.70 21.67 19.88
CA LYS A 162 -4.25 21.47 20.07
C LYS A 162 -3.87 20.99 21.46
N ASN A 163 -4.58 21.42 22.49
CA ASN A 163 -4.34 20.99 23.88
C ASN A 163 -4.75 19.54 24.15
N LEU A 164 -5.59 18.96 23.29
CA LEU A 164 -6.04 17.56 23.35
C LEU A 164 -5.15 16.64 22.51
N VAL A 165 -4.41 17.20 21.57
CA VAL A 165 -3.45 16.47 20.75
C VAL A 165 -2.26 16.10 21.62
N LYS A 166 -1.89 14.82 21.59
CA LYS A 166 -0.65 14.36 22.22
C LYS A 166 0.51 15.19 21.67
N GLN A 167 1.23 15.88 22.57
CA GLN A 167 2.60 16.28 22.28
C GLN A 167 3.37 14.99 22.04
N SER A 168 3.54 14.60 20.78
CA SER A 168 4.06 13.29 20.40
C SER A 168 5.45 13.10 20.99
N ASN A 169 5.54 12.34 22.07
CA ASN A 169 6.83 11.85 22.50
C ASN A 169 7.17 10.65 21.60
N LYS A 170 8.20 10.82 20.77
CA LYS A 170 8.80 9.75 19.94
C LYS A 170 8.95 8.46 20.74
N GLN A 171 9.31 8.54 22.02
CA GLN A 171 9.47 7.39 22.90
C GLN A 171 8.15 6.63 23.19
N TYR A 172 7.02 7.34 23.31
CA TYR A 172 5.71 6.72 23.54
C TYR A 172 5.23 5.94 22.30
N ILE A 173 5.34 6.57 21.12
CA ILE A 173 5.01 5.93 19.84
C ILE A 173 5.93 4.73 19.59
N LEU A 174 7.24 4.88 19.84
CA LEU A 174 8.20 3.80 19.74
C LEU A 174 7.93 2.66 20.72
N ASN A 175 7.53 2.94 21.97
CA ASN A 175 7.21 1.90 22.95
C ASN A 175 5.92 1.14 22.60
N ARG A 176 4.92 1.82 22.04
CA ARG A 176 3.66 1.19 21.60
C ARG A 176 3.88 0.28 20.39
N LEU A 177 4.77 0.70 19.49
CA LEU A 177 5.01 0.07 18.20
C LEU A 177 6.19 -0.94 18.24
N SER A 178 7.13 -0.85 19.19
CA SER A 178 8.17 -1.87 19.35
C SER A 178 7.60 -3.22 19.82
N ASN A 179 6.59 -3.21 20.69
CA ASN A 179 5.89 -4.40 21.18
C ASN A 179 5.15 -5.19 20.08
N LEU A 180 4.95 -4.57 18.92
CA LEU A 180 4.27 -5.16 17.77
C LEU A 180 5.16 -6.03 16.90
N GLY A 181 6.49 -5.85 16.95
CA GLY A 181 7.42 -6.56 16.04
C GLY A 181 7.22 -8.08 16.01
N ASN A 182 6.92 -8.69 17.17
CA ASN A 182 6.70 -10.14 17.29
C ASN A 182 5.29 -10.59 16.88
N LYS A 183 4.28 -9.70 16.94
CA LYS A 183 2.87 -10.02 16.61
C LYS A 183 2.49 -9.65 15.17
N VAL A 184 3.22 -8.73 14.54
CA VAL A 184 2.95 -8.24 13.18
C VAL A 184 2.80 -9.37 12.16
N SER A 185 3.63 -10.42 12.24
CA SER A 185 3.57 -11.54 11.29
C SER A 185 2.32 -12.39 11.43
N GLU A 186 1.89 -12.66 12.67
CA GLU A 186 0.62 -13.36 12.96
C GLU A 186 -0.56 -12.53 12.46
N LEU A 187 -0.44 -11.22 12.62
CA LEU A 187 -1.53 -10.31 12.39
C LEU A 187 -1.77 -9.99 10.90
N LEU A 188 -0.69 -9.79 10.15
CA LEU A 188 -0.74 -9.76 8.68
C LEU A 188 -1.20 -11.10 8.08
N SER A 189 -1.18 -12.19 8.86
CA SER A 189 -1.71 -13.49 8.43
C SER A 189 -3.20 -13.65 8.77
N ASN A 190 -3.72 -12.89 9.73
CA ASN A 190 -5.13 -12.93 10.17
C ASN A 190 -6.03 -11.92 9.47
N ILE A 191 -5.49 -10.87 8.84
CA ILE A 191 -6.27 -9.81 8.18
C ILE A 191 -6.23 -9.98 6.66
N GLY A 192 -7.39 -10.33 6.10
CA GLY A 192 -7.63 -10.40 4.64
C GLY A 192 -6.86 -11.51 3.93
N LYS A 193 -7.21 -11.78 2.66
CA LYS A 193 -6.63 -12.83 1.78
C LYS A 193 -5.14 -13.04 2.05
N GLN A 194 -4.72 -14.28 2.33
CA GLN A 194 -3.35 -14.66 2.69
C GLN A 194 -2.30 -13.84 1.93
N LEU A 195 -1.78 -12.76 2.53
CA LEU A 195 -0.84 -11.86 1.88
C LEU A 195 0.41 -12.65 1.47
N SER A 196 0.96 -12.33 0.30
CA SER A 196 2.20 -12.92 -0.20
C SER A 196 3.38 -12.58 0.72
N ILE A 197 4.47 -13.33 0.61
CA ILE A 197 5.73 -13.09 1.30
C ILE A 197 6.23 -11.67 1.03
N LEU A 198 6.20 -11.23 -0.23
CA LEU A 198 6.67 -9.90 -0.62
C LEU A 198 5.79 -8.80 -0.03
N ARG A 199 4.47 -8.95 -0.06
CA ARG A 199 3.53 -7.96 0.48
C ARG A 199 3.61 -7.85 2.00
N LYS A 200 3.77 -8.97 2.71
CA LYS A 200 4.04 -8.98 4.17
C LYS A 200 5.32 -8.23 4.49
N ARG A 201 6.40 -8.47 3.74
CA ARG A 201 7.68 -7.78 3.94
C ARG A 201 7.61 -6.29 3.61
N THR A 202 6.95 -5.94 2.51
CA THR A 202 6.75 -4.53 2.11
C THR A 202 5.96 -3.78 3.18
N SER A 203 4.89 -4.37 3.69
CA SER A 203 4.09 -3.82 4.80
C SER A 203 4.93 -3.64 6.06
N TYR A 204 5.78 -4.61 6.38
CA TYR A 204 6.67 -4.54 7.55
C TYR A 204 7.79 -3.50 7.40
N GLU A 205 8.36 -3.33 6.21
CA GLU A 205 9.30 -2.23 5.97
C GLU A 205 8.61 -0.88 6.01
N GLN A 206 7.42 -0.73 5.41
CA GLN A 206 6.64 0.51 5.50
C GLN A 206 6.33 0.86 6.95
N TYR A 207 5.95 -0.13 7.75
CA TYR A 207 5.79 0.02 9.19
C TYR A 207 7.05 0.60 9.86
N LYS A 208 8.22 -0.02 9.63
CA LYS A 208 9.49 0.47 10.18
C LYS A 208 9.85 1.86 9.67
N MET A 209 9.54 2.17 8.41
CA MET A 209 9.75 3.49 7.84
C MET A 209 8.86 4.54 8.51
N ASN A 210 7.60 4.24 8.77
CA ASN A 210 6.70 5.12 9.53
C ASN A 210 7.25 5.43 10.93
N LEU A 211 7.78 4.42 11.63
CA LEU A 211 8.40 4.61 12.95
C LEU A 211 9.64 5.49 12.91
N HIS A 212 10.47 5.29 11.90
CA HIS A 212 11.78 5.90 11.85
C HIS A 212 11.73 7.33 11.30
N TYR A 213 10.90 7.55 10.28
CA TYR A 213 10.86 8.81 9.53
C TYR A 213 9.62 9.68 9.84
N ALA A 214 8.47 9.09 10.21
CA ALA A 214 7.18 9.78 10.38
C ALA A 214 6.64 9.77 11.84
N TYR A 215 7.51 10.04 12.81
CA TYR A 215 7.16 9.96 14.24
C TYR A 215 6.24 11.10 14.73
N SER A 216 6.13 12.21 14.00
CA SER A 216 5.32 13.39 14.35
C SER A 216 3.82 13.13 14.15
N THR A 217 2.96 13.67 15.01
CA THR A 217 1.50 13.56 14.84
C THR A 217 1.06 14.27 13.56
N MET A 218 0.45 13.54 12.62
CA MET A 218 -0.03 14.11 11.36
C MET A 218 -1.53 14.41 11.41
N LEU A 219 -1.86 15.70 11.34
CA LEU A 219 -3.21 16.26 11.37
C LEU A 219 -3.41 17.15 10.16
N TYR A 220 -4.49 16.99 9.41
CA TYR A 220 -4.83 17.94 8.35
C TYR A 220 -5.61 19.13 8.94
N PRO A 221 -5.33 20.38 8.55
CA PRO A 221 -4.40 20.84 7.50
C PRO A 221 -3.00 21.25 8.02
N VAL A 222 -2.56 20.75 9.17
CA VAL A 222 -1.27 21.13 9.75
C VAL A 222 -0.16 20.47 8.95
N ASP A 223 0.69 21.28 8.31
CA ASP A 223 1.90 20.78 7.64
C ASP A 223 2.85 20.19 8.68
N VAL A 224 3.26 18.95 8.44
CA VAL A 224 4.13 18.20 9.34
C VAL A 224 5.42 17.87 8.62
N MET A 225 6.53 18.44 9.10
CA MET A 225 7.84 18.03 8.65
C MET A 225 8.27 16.73 9.34
N CYS A 226 8.71 15.79 8.53
CA CYS A 226 9.24 14.50 8.93
C CYS A 226 10.74 14.42 8.60
N SER A 227 11.37 13.34 9.03
CA SER A 227 12.81 13.20 8.83
C SER A 227 13.18 13.03 7.36
N LYS A 228 14.37 13.52 7.00
CA LYS A 228 15.00 13.28 5.71
C LYS A 228 15.29 11.81 5.51
N ILE A 229 15.06 11.32 4.30
CA ILE A 229 15.46 9.98 3.88
C ILE A 229 16.33 10.08 2.63
N ARG A 230 17.52 9.44 2.69
CA ARG A 230 18.39 9.26 1.54
C ARG A 230 18.47 7.79 1.17
N VAL A 231 18.28 7.51 -0.11
CA VAL A 231 18.47 6.20 -0.72
C VAL A 231 19.73 6.26 -1.56
N SER A 232 20.71 5.41 -1.23
CA SER A 232 22.00 5.35 -1.92
C SER A 232 22.29 3.93 -2.40
N ILE A 233 22.73 3.80 -3.65
CA ILE A 233 23.15 2.55 -4.26
C ILE A 233 24.66 2.58 -4.43
N HIS A 234 25.31 1.61 -3.80
CA HIS A 234 26.74 1.44 -3.85
C HIS A 234 27.09 0.18 -4.63
N VAL A 235 28.10 0.27 -5.50
CA VAL A 235 28.70 -0.87 -6.19
C VAL A 235 30.19 -0.85 -5.91
N ASP A 236 30.74 -1.98 -5.43
CA ASP A 236 32.13 -2.06 -4.96
C ASP A 236 32.45 -1.01 -3.87
N GLY A 237 31.46 -0.67 -3.05
CA GLY A 237 31.56 0.35 -2.00
C GLY A 237 31.51 1.80 -2.50
N ILE A 238 31.43 2.04 -3.81
CA ILE A 238 31.35 3.37 -4.42
C ILE A 238 29.89 3.73 -4.67
N GLU A 239 29.43 4.90 -4.20
CA GLU A 239 28.09 5.39 -4.49
C GLU A 239 27.96 5.66 -6.01
N LYS A 240 27.01 4.96 -6.66
CA LYS A 240 26.73 5.09 -8.10
C LYS A 240 25.47 5.89 -8.38
N LEU A 241 24.52 5.86 -7.45
CA LEU A 241 23.25 6.57 -7.55
C LEU A 241 22.78 6.92 -6.14
N SER A 242 22.29 8.14 -5.95
CA SER A 242 21.61 8.53 -4.72
C SER A 242 20.48 9.51 -4.99
N ALA A 243 19.47 9.47 -4.14
CA ALA A 243 18.38 10.45 -4.12
C ALA A 243 17.93 10.68 -2.67
N GLU A 244 17.43 11.88 -2.40
CA GLU A 244 17.04 12.32 -1.06
C GLU A 244 15.67 13.01 -1.09
N ALA A 245 14.77 12.56 -0.21
CA ALA A 245 13.57 13.30 0.15
C ALA A 245 13.89 14.14 1.38
N ARG A 246 13.71 15.46 1.28
CA ARG A 246 14.03 16.39 2.38
C ARG A 246 12.98 16.35 3.47
N ASP A 247 11.78 15.91 3.13
CA ASP A 247 10.72 15.63 4.07
C ASP A 247 9.99 14.34 3.66
N TYR A 248 10.07 13.29 4.48
CA TYR A 248 9.35 12.04 4.22
C TYR A 248 7.83 12.19 4.29
N CYS A 249 7.30 13.25 4.91
CA CYS A 249 5.87 13.56 4.95
C CYS A 249 5.42 14.48 3.81
N SER A 250 6.37 15.09 3.07
CA SER A 250 6.08 15.75 1.79
C SER A 250 5.87 14.70 0.71
N ALA A 251 4.62 14.55 0.29
CA ALA A 251 4.22 13.65 -0.76
C ALA A 251 4.94 13.96 -2.09
N GLU A 252 5.15 15.25 -2.38
CA GLU A 252 5.88 15.71 -3.56
C GLU A 252 7.35 15.30 -3.49
N ASP A 253 8.05 15.55 -2.38
CA ASP A 253 9.45 15.18 -2.19
C ASP A 253 9.69 13.68 -2.38
N VAL A 254 8.78 12.85 -1.89
CA VAL A 254 8.87 11.39 -2.02
C VAL A 254 8.69 10.97 -3.48
N VAL A 255 7.72 11.54 -4.20
CA VAL A 255 7.53 11.31 -5.64
C VAL A 255 8.75 11.77 -6.43
N GLU A 256 9.30 12.95 -6.12
CA GLU A 256 10.52 13.45 -6.75
C GLU A 256 11.72 12.52 -6.53
N THR A 257 11.86 11.99 -5.32
CA THR A 257 12.96 11.11 -4.94
C THR A 257 12.91 9.80 -5.73
N VAL A 258 11.72 9.19 -5.82
CA VAL A 258 11.53 7.97 -6.62
C VAL A 258 11.77 8.23 -8.11
N ASP A 259 11.29 9.36 -8.64
CA ASP A 259 11.54 9.76 -10.02
C ASP A 259 13.03 9.97 -10.32
N ARG A 260 13.77 10.64 -9.43
CA ARG A 260 15.23 10.83 -9.52
C ARG A 260 15.98 9.51 -9.47
N LEU A 261 15.57 8.56 -8.62
CA LEU A 261 16.13 7.20 -8.64
C LEU A 261 15.90 6.54 -10.00
N GLY A 262 14.67 6.56 -10.51
CA GLY A 262 14.32 5.95 -11.80
C GLY A 262 15.12 6.55 -12.97
N LYS A 263 15.17 7.88 -13.09
CA LYS A 263 15.93 8.59 -14.13
C LYS A 263 17.43 8.38 -14.00
N GLY A 264 17.97 8.52 -12.79
CA GLY A 264 19.40 8.33 -12.53
C GLY A 264 19.86 6.90 -12.85
N PHE A 265 19.00 5.89 -12.66
CA PHE A 265 19.29 4.53 -13.09
C PHE A 265 19.31 4.37 -14.62
N ILE A 266 18.38 5.00 -15.34
CA ILE A 266 18.37 4.99 -16.81
C ILE A 266 19.66 5.61 -17.35
N GLU A 267 20.08 6.76 -16.82
CA GLU A 267 21.35 7.41 -17.20
C GLU A 267 22.57 6.53 -16.88
N LEU A 268 22.57 5.87 -15.71
CA LEU A 268 23.63 4.96 -15.30
C LEU A 268 23.78 3.77 -16.27
N ARG A 269 22.67 3.25 -16.77
CA ARG A 269 22.62 2.19 -17.78
C ARG A 269 23.22 2.63 -19.11
N GLU A 270 22.88 3.85 -19.56
CA GLU A 270 23.38 4.41 -20.82
C GLU A 270 24.89 4.70 -20.80
N ARG A 271 25.43 5.08 -19.63
CA ARG A 271 26.87 5.36 -19.46
C ARG A 271 27.74 4.10 -19.37
N GLY A 272 27.18 2.90 -19.23
CA GLY A 272 27.94 1.65 -19.13
C GLY A 272 28.95 1.60 -17.98
N SER A 273 28.71 2.35 -16.89
CA SER A 273 29.68 2.56 -15.79
C SER A 273 29.70 1.44 -14.73
N ILE A 274 28.96 0.36 -14.98
CA ILE A 274 28.80 -0.84 -14.15
C ILE A 274 28.83 -2.04 -15.10
N ASP A 275 29.42 -3.15 -14.66
CA ASP A 275 29.41 -4.39 -15.43
C ASP A 275 27.97 -4.89 -15.73
N SER A 276 27.84 -5.66 -16.81
CA SER A 276 26.56 -6.11 -17.34
C SER A 276 25.70 -6.84 -16.29
N ASP A 277 26.28 -7.69 -15.46
CA ASP A 277 25.49 -8.54 -14.56
C ASP A 277 24.96 -7.76 -13.37
N ARG A 278 25.77 -6.88 -12.77
CA ARG A 278 25.31 -5.97 -11.73
C ARG A 278 24.27 -4.99 -12.25
N LEU A 279 24.41 -4.54 -13.50
CA LEU A 279 23.43 -3.67 -14.14
C LEU A 279 22.09 -4.38 -14.34
N LYS A 280 22.10 -5.64 -14.82
CA LYS A 280 20.89 -6.48 -14.91
C LYS A 280 20.25 -6.74 -13.55
N ALA A 281 21.04 -6.95 -12.50
CA ALA A 281 20.53 -7.12 -11.15
C ALA A 281 19.81 -5.86 -10.62
N LEU A 282 20.42 -4.68 -10.82
CA LEU A 282 19.78 -3.40 -10.46
C LEU A 282 18.52 -3.14 -11.29
N ASP A 283 18.55 -3.44 -12.60
CA ASP A 283 17.39 -3.32 -13.49
C ASP A 283 16.21 -4.17 -12.99
N LEU A 284 16.48 -5.43 -12.64
CA LEU A 284 15.47 -6.33 -12.08
C LEU A 284 14.91 -5.79 -10.76
N LEU A 285 15.75 -5.30 -9.85
CA LEU A 285 15.30 -4.71 -8.59
C LEU A 285 14.43 -3.47 -8.81
N PHE A 286 14.82 -2.56 -9.73
CA PHE A 286 14.10 -1.32 -10.00
C PHE A 286 12.73 -1.57 -10.63
N LYS A 287 12.67 -2.51 -11.58
CA LYS A 287 11.43 -2.94 -12.22
C LYS A 287 10.51 -3.64 -11.22
N PHE A 288 11.05 -4.58 -10.43
CA PHE A 288 10.24 -5.38 -9.51
C PHE A 288 9.81 -4.61 -8.26
N SER A 289 10.59 -3.61 -7.82
CA SER A 289 10.20 -2.71 -6.72
C SER A 289 9.25 -1.59 -7.13
N SER A 290 8.92 -1.44 -8.41
CA SER A 290 8.08 -0.34 -8.92
C SER A 290 8.71 1.05 -8.87
N ILE A 291 10.03 1.16 -8.63
CA ILE A 291 10.77 2.43 -8.87
C ILE A 291 10.66 2.80 -10.35
N LEU A 292 10.72 1.79 -11.22
CA LEU A 292 10.26 1.87 -12.59
C LEU A 292 8.94 1.10 -12.71
N ALA A 293 7.83 1.83 -12.78
CA ALA A 293 6.50 1.23 -12.85
C ALA A 293 6.09 0.94 -14.31
N LEU A 294 5.32 -0.12 -14.49
CA LEU A 294 4.90 -0.60 -15.81
C LEU A 294 3.82 0.29 -16.44
N ALA A 295 4.09 0.83 -17.63
CA ALA A 295 3.15 1.63 -18.41
C ALA A 295 3.03 1.11 -19.85
N VAL A 296 1.95 1.45 -20.53
CA VAL A 296 1.77 1.11 -21.95
C VAL A 296 2.70 1.98 -22.80
N GLU A 297 3.42 1.34 -23.71
CA GLU A 297 4.25 2.02 -24.70
C GLU A 297 3.58 2.07 -26.06
N GLU A 298 3.03 0.93 -26.50
CA GLU A 298 2.53 0.74 -27.85
C GLU A 298 1.50 -0.40 -27.90
N CYS A 299 0.53 -0.36 -28.83
CA CYS A 299 -0.33 -1.51 -29.12
C CYS A 299 -0.41 -1.76 -30.63
N SER A 300 -0.41 -3.05 -31.03
CA SER A 300 -0.37 -3.43 -32.45
C SER A 300 -1.65 -3.08 -33.22
N TYR A 301 -2.77 -2.96 -32.50
CA TYR A 301 -4.10 -2.65 -33.05
C TYR A 301 -4.53 -1.18 -32.86
N GLY A 302 -3.60 -0.31 -32.46
CA GLY A 302 -3.84 1.13 -32.29
C GLY A 302 -4.47 1.49 -30.93
N CYS A 303 -3.66 2.02 -30.02
CA CYS A 303 -4.09 2.48 -28.69
C CYS A 303 -3.40 3.78 -28.25
N SER A 304 -3.13 4.72 -29.19
CA SER A 304 -2.31 5.91 -28.94
C SER A 304 -2.72 6.71 -27.68
N ASN A 305 -4.01 6.78 -27.37
CA ASN A 305 -4.53 7.45 -26.17
C ASN A 305 -4.06 6.84 -24.84
N ASN A 306 -3.62 5.58 -24.85
CA ASN A 306 -3.13 4.84 -23.69
C ASN A 306 -1.61 4.90 -23.53
N LYS A 307 -0.88 5.55 -24.45
CA LYS A 307 0.58 5.70 -24.30
C LYS A 307 0.90 6.39 -22.97
N ASP A 308 1.87 5.84 -22.27
CA ASP A 308 2.33 6.26 -20.94
C ASP A 308 1.30 6.10 -19.81
N LEU A 309 0.12 5.54 -20.09
CA LEU A 309 -0.86 5.21 -19.07
C LEU A 309 -0.38 3.97 -18.29
N LEU A 310 -0.58 4.00 -16.96
CA LEU A 310 -0.37 2.84 -16.09
C LEU A 310 -1.06 1.60 -16.70
N PHE A 311 -0.35 0.47 -16.78
CA PHE A 311 -0.83 -0.69 -17.54
C PHE A 311 -2.23 -1.15 -17.10
N ILE A 312 -2.48 -1.28 -15.80
CA ILE A 312 -3.80 -1.71 -15.30
C ILE A 312 -4.93 -0.70 -15.62
N ASP A 313 -4.60 0.58 -15.76
CA ASP A 313 -5.56 1.59 -16.17
C ASP A 313 -5.85 1.45 -17.66
N ALA A 314 -4.84 1.26 -18.50
CA ALA A 314 -5.03 1.04 -19.93
C ALA A 314 -5.92 -0.17 -20.22
N LEU A 315 -5.85 -1.23 -19.42
CA LEU A 315 -6.75 -2.38 -19.57
C LEU A 315 -8.23 -2.02 -19.37
N ARG A 316 -8.54 -0.96 -18.62
CA ARG A 316 -9.92 -0.47 -18.44
C ARG A 316 -10.42 0.31 -19.66
N THR A 317 -9.55 1.01 -20.37
CA THR A 317 -9.92 1.77 -21.58
C THR A 317 -9.97 0.88 -22.83
N ILE A 318 -9.14 -0.16 -22.90
CA ILE A 318 -9.09 -1.08 -24.05
C ILE A 318 -10.37 -1.93 -24.14
N GLY A 319 -11.15 -2.05 -23.06
CA GLY A 319 -12.46 -2.72 -23.12
C GLY A 319 -12.35 -4.21 -23.45
N CYS A 320 -11.36 -4.91 -22.89
CA CYS A 320 -11.05 -6.28 -23.30
C CYS A 320 -12.19 -7.27 -22.98
N SER A 321 -12.89 -7.79 -23.99
CA SER A 321 -13.67 -9.04 -23.86
C SER A 321 -12.76 -10.28 -23.87
N GLU A 322 -11.55 -10.12 -24.38
CA GLU A 322 -10.54 -11.17 -24.57
C GLU A 322 -9.70 -11.40 -23.30
N SER A 323 -9.08 -12.58 -23.21
CA SER A 323 -8.09 -12.86 -22.16
C SER A 323 -6.79 -12.08 -22.43
N ILE A 324 -6.10 -11.65 -21.38
CA ILE A 324 -4.83 -10.93 -21.46
C ILE A 324 -3.72 -11.88 -21.02
N LEU A 325 -2.84 -12.26 -21.93
CA LEU A 325 -1.73 -13.16 -21.67
C LEU A 325 -0.45 -12.35 -21.45
N VAL A 326 0.12 -12.46 -20.26
CA VAL A 326 1.38 -11.78 -19.91
C VAL A 326 2.56 -12.72 -20.07
N ASP A 327 3.63 -12.25 -20.71
CA ASP A 327 4.87 -13.02 -20.82
C ASP A 327 5.68 -13.03 -19.50
N THR A 328 6.77 -13.79 -19.50
CA THR A 328 7.67 -13.91 -18.35
C THR A 328 8.32 -12.58 -17.97
N ASN A 329 8.67 -11.73 -18.95
CA ASN A 329 9.33 -10.45 -18.69
C ASN A 329 8.40 -9.47 -17.96
N VAL A 330 7.12 -9.43 -18.34
CA VAL A 330 6.09 -8.62 -17.69
C VAL A 330 5.90 -9.07 -16.24
N LEU A 331 5.92 -10.37 -15.96
CA LEU A 331 5.82 -10.90 -14.59
C LEU A 331 6.98 -10.48 -13.68
N TYR A 332 8.17 -10.23 -14.23
CA TYR A 332 9.32 -9.68 -13.50
C TYR A 332 9.27 -8.16 -13.33
N THR A 333 8.29 -7.47 -13.92
CA THR A 333 8.06 -6.04 -13.70
C THR A 333 7.06 -5.81 -12.58
N SER A 334 6.83 -4.54 -12.23
CA SER A 334 5.89 -4.08 -11.18
C SER A 334 4.40 -4.43 -11.42
N LEU A 335 4.07 -5.45 -12.21
CA LEU A 335 2.69 -5.84 -12.50
C LEU A 335 1.96 -6.22 -11.21
N HIS A 336 2.60 -6.99 -10.31
CA HIS A 336 2.00 -7.42 -9.03
C HIS A 336 1.49 -6.23 -8.23
N THR A 337 2.24 -5.14 -8.16
CA THR A 337 1.85 -3.88 -7.48
C THR A 337 0.53 -3.31 -8.01
N GLN A 338 0.32 -3.37 -9.33
CA GLN A 338 -0.87 -2.83 -9.99
C GLN A 338 -2.10 -3.72 -9.87
N LEU A 339 -1.89 -5.05 -9.81
CA LEU A 339 -2.97 -6.03 -9.74
C LEU A 339 -3.81 -5.91 -8.46
N TYR A 340 -3.28 -5.30 -7.40
CA TYR A 340 -4.03 -5.04 -6.18
C TYR A 340 -5.14 -3.98 -6.34
N GLU A 341 -5.12 -3.20 -7.42
CA GLU A 341 -6.11 -2.14 -7.69
C GLU A 341 -7.25 -2.56 -8.62
N TYR A 342 -7.18 -3.77 -9.20
CA TYR A 342 -8.13 -4.21 -10.20
C TYR A 342 -8.44 -5.70 -10.10
N ARG A 343 -9.66 -6.09 -10.46
CA ARG A 343 -10.04 -7.51 -10.49
C ARG A 343 -9.29 -8.24 -11.59
N VAL A 344 -8.60 -9.30 -11.19
CA VAL A 344 -7.59 -10.05 -11.93
C VAL A 344 -8.19 -10.94 -13.03
N GLU A 345 -9.50 -11.08 -13.10
CA GLU A 345 -10.22 -12.14 -13.85
C GLU A 345 -9.84 -12.25 -15.34
N LYS A 346 -9.36 -11.16 -15.97
CA LYS A 346 -8.97 -11.16 -17.39
C LYS A 346 -7.50 -11.43 -17.64
N ILE A 347 -6.63 -11.22 -16.66
CA ILE A 347 -5.19 -11.45 -16.81
C ILE A 347 -4.93 -12.92 -16.50
N LYS A 348 -4.23 -13.61 -17.40
CA LYS A 348 -3.82 -14.99 -17.22
C LYS A 348 -2.32 -15.13 -17.39
N VAL A 349 -1.74 -16.06 -16.64
CA VAL A 349 -0.34 -16.45 -16.82
C VAL A 349 -0.30 -17.69 -17.71
N PRO A 350 0.29 -17.62 -18.92
CA PRO A 350 0.51 -18.79 -19.75
C PRO A 350 1.29 -19.89 -18.99
N LEU A 351 0.93 -21.16 -19.21
CA LEU A 351 1.65 -22.28 -18.59
C LEU A 351 3.15 -22.26 -18.97
N CYS A 352 3.50 -21.84 -20.19
CA CYS A 352 4.90 -21.64 -20.58
C CYS A 352 5.68 -20.70 -19.66
N ALA A 353 5.09 -19.55 -19.29
CA ALA A 353 5.72 -18.55 -18.43
C ALA A 353 5.85 -19.09 -17.00
N TYR A 354 4.81 -19.77 -16.50
CA TYR A 354 4.84 -20.41 -15.20
C TYR A 354 5.96 -21.48 -15.12
N VAL A 355 6.09 -22.31 -16.15
CA VAL A 355 7.16 -23.32 -16.25
C VAL A 355 8.53 -22.67 -16.40
N GLU A 356 8.66 -21.58 -17.15
CA GLU A 356 9.91 -20.83 -17.27
C GLU A 356 10.37 -20.27 -15.91
N LEU A 357 9.45 -19.66 -15.14
CA LEU A 357 9.72 -19.22 -13.77
C LEU A 357 10.15 -20.38 -12.85
N LEU A 358 9.57 -21.56 -13.00
CA LEU A 358 10.00 -22.75 -12.25
C LEU A 358 11.39 -23.25 -12.69
N LYS A 359 11.70 -23.21 -13.99
CA LYS A 359 13.03 -23.60 -14.51
C LYS A 359 14.13 -22.69 -13.96
N HIS A 360 13.85 -21.38 -13.86
CA HIS A 360 14.74 -20.42 -13.22
C HIS A 360 15.05 -20.72 -11.76
N ARG A 361 14.49 -21.77 -11.12
CA ARG A 361 14.78 -22.19 -9.74
C ARG A 361 15.77 -23.34 -9.58
N THR A 362 16.22 -23.96 -10.67
CA THR A 362 16.88 -25.27 -10.55
C THR A 362 18.37 -25.24 -10.91
N HIS A 363 18.85 -24.25 -11.67
CA HIS A 363 20.22 -24.20 -12.16
C HIS A 363 20.73 -22.75 -12.21
N TYR A 364 21.77 -22.43 -11.44
CA TYR A 364 22.44 -21.12 -11.49
C TYR A 364 23.95 -21.30 -11.60
N ARG A 365 24.55 -20.65 -12.59
CA ARG A 365 26.00 -20.54 -12.76
C ARG A 365 26.52 -19.17 -12.32
N GLU A 366 25.66 -18.15 -12.42
CA GLU A 366 26.02 -16.75 -12.18
C GLU A 366 25.18 -16.13 -11.05
N ASN A 367 25.73 -15.08 -10.41
CA ASN A 367 25.04 -14.38 -9.32
C ASN A 367 23.73 -13.72 -9.79
N TYR A 368 23.68 -13.21 -11.03
CA TYR A 368 22.45 -12.64 -11.58
C TYR A 368 21.34 -13.70 -11.73
N GLU A 369 21.67 -14.91 -12.19
CA GLU A 369 20.70 -16.01 -12.30
C GLU A 369 20.16 -16.41 -10.92
N LYS A 370 21.03 -16.43 -9.91
CA LYS A 370 20.64 -16.66 -8.51
C LYS A 370 19.68 -15.58 -8.01
N LEU A 371 19.94 -14.29 -8.30
CA LEU A 371 19.01 -13.21 -7.95
C LEU A 371 17.67 -13.37 -8.68
N ARG A 372 17.70 -13.64 -9.99
CA ARG A 372 16.49 -13.84 -10.81
C ARG A 372 15.64 -15.00 -10.28
N SER A 373 16.27 -16.06 -9.78
CA SER A 373 15.58 -17.17 -9.12
C SER A 373 14.87 -16.76 -7.84
N GLU A 374 15.55 -16.03 -6.95
CA GLU A 374 14.95 -15.54 -5.69
C GLU A 374 13.76 -14.62 -5.98
N ILE A 375 13.85 -13.78 -7.02
CA ILE A 375 12.73 -12.97 -7.48
C ILE A 375 11.62 -13.84 -8.10
N ALA A 376 11.96 -14.88 -8.87
CA ALA A 376 10.98 -15.81 -9.45
C ALA A 376 10.11 -16.48 -8.37
N LEU A 377 10.71 -16.83 -7.22
CA LEU A 377 9.98 -17.37 -6.07
C LEU A 377 8.94 -16.37 -5.54
N LEU A 378 9.29 -15.10 -5.44
CA LEU A 378 8.37 -14.04 -5.00
C LEU A 378 7.28 -13.80 -6.04
N VAL A 379 7.60 -13.80 -7.34
CA VAL A 379 6.62 -13.70 -8.42
C VAL A 379 5.60 -14.82 -8.37
N LEU A 380 6.04 -16.07 -8.22
CA LEU A 380 5.15 -17.24 -8.16
C LEU A 380 4.22 -17.18 -6.93
N ASP A 381 4.74 -16.73 -5.78
CA ASP A 381 3.95 -16.51 -4.57
C ASP A 381 2.90 -15.40 -4.77
N GLU A 382 3.26 -14.27 -5.38
CA GLU A 382 2.34 -13.19 -5.75
C GLU A 382 1.24 -13.69 -6.70
N VAL A 383 1.60 -14.36 -7.80
CA VAL A 383 0.67 -14.92 -8.79
C VAL A 383 -0.36 -15.83 -8.10
N LYS A 384 0.11 -16.72 -7.21
CA LYS A 384 -0.73 -17.65 -6.46
C LYS A 384 -1.62 -16.93 -5.45
N THR A 385 -1.09 -16.01 -4.66
CA THR A 385 -1.83 -15.25 -3.65
C THR A 385 -2.90 -14.36 -4.26
N ILE A 386 -2.57 -13.65 -5.34
CA ILE A 386 -3.49 -12.80 -6.08
C ILE A 386 -4.58 -13.64 -6.75
N GLY A 387 -4.28 -14.91 -7.06
CA GLY A 387 -5.20 -15.85 -7.70
C GLY A 387 -5.28 -15.63 -9.20
N ILE A 388 -4.16 -15.27 -9.85
CA ILE A 388 -4.13 -15.13 -11.31
C ILE A 388 -4.26 -16.51 -11.95
N PRO A 389 -5.27 -16.76 -12.80
CA PRO A 389 -5.46 -18.05 -13.44
C PRO A 389 -4.32 -18.39 -14.41
N LEU A 390 -3.99 -19.68 -14.49
CA LEU A 390 -3.06 -20.20 -15.49
C LEU A 390 -3.80 -20.52 -16.79
N ASP A 391 -3.21 -20.16 -17.93
CA ASP A 391 -3.68 -20.59 -19.25
C ASP A 391 -2.90 -21.81 -19.75
N SER A 392 -3.54 -22.98 -19.68
CA SER A 392 -2.94 -24.26 -20.07
C SER A 392 -2.89 -24.49 -21.58
N ASN A 393 -3.58 -23.67 -22.39
CA ASN A 393 -3.58 -23.83 -23.85
C ASN A 393 -2.27 -23.35 -24.48
N VAL A 394 -1.44 -22.63 -23.71
CA VAL A 394 -0.19 -22.04 -24.16
C VAL A 394 0.99 -22.76 -23.50
N PHE A 395 1.61 -23.69 -24.24
CA PHE A 395 2.63 -24.60 -23.72
C PHE A 395 3.98 -24.55 -24.45
N GLN A 396 4.13 -23.71 -25.48
CA GLN A 396 5.39 -23.61 -26.21
C GLN A 396 6.44 -22.77 -25.46
N GLN A 397 7.70 -23.19 -25.53
CA GLN A 397 8.84 -22.39 -25.07
C GLN A 397 9.72 -21.98 -26.26
N PRO A 398 10.18 -20.72 -26.34
CA PRO A 398 10.01 -19.67 -25.34
C PRO A 398 8.58 -19.08 -25.33
N CYS A 399 8.18 -18.45 -24.23
CA CYS A 399 6.76 -18.21 -23.95
C CYS A 399 6.13 -17.18 -24.90
N GLU A 400 6.91 -16.23 -25.41
CA GLU A 400 6.52 -15.28 -26.45
C GLU A 400 6.01 -15.99 -27.71
N VAL A 401 6.60 -17.12 -28.11
CA VAL A 401 6.14 -17.94 -29.25
C VAL A 401 4.78 -18.57 -28.93
N GLY A 402 4.64 -19.15 -27.74
CA GLY A 402 3.37 -19.73 -27.31
C GLY A 402 2.23 -18.70 -27.31
N ILE A 403 2.49 -17.52 -26.73
CA ILE A 403 1.51 -16.43 -26.66
C ILE A 403 1.14 -15.95 -28.07
N ALA A 404 2.11 -15.85 -28.99
CA ALA A 404 1.86 -15.40 -30.35
C ALA A 404 0.93 -16.34 -31.14
N LEU A 405 0.90 -17.62 -30.77
CA LEU A 405 0.06 -18.62 -31.42
C LEU A 405 -1.34 -18.74 -30.79
N ALA A 406 -1.61 -18.05 -29.68
CA ALA A 406 -2.92 -18.04 -29.04
C ALA A 406 -3.91 -17.17 -29.84
N ARG A 407 -5.03 -17.77 -30.28
CA ARG A 407 -5.96 -17.14 -31.25
C ARG A 407 -6.96 -16.14 -30.64
N ASP A 408 -7.23 -16.24 -29.34
CA ASP A 408 -8.31 -15.49 -28.66
C ASP A 408 -7.82 -14.71 -27.43
N ALA A 409 -6.66 -14.06 -27.56
CA ALA A 409 -6.06 -13.31 -26.48
C ALA A 409 -5.27 -12.09 -26.94
N ILE A 410 -5.12 -11.13 -26.03
CA ILE A 410 -4.21 -10.00 -26.18
C ILE A 410 -2.88 -10.38 -25.53
N ALA A 411 -1.82 -10.42 -26.33
CA ALA A 411 -0.45 -10.62 -25.87
C ALA A 411 0.07 -9.37 -25.16
N VAL A 412 0.75 -9.52 -24.04
CA VAL A 412 1.42 -8.42 -23.34
C VAL A 412 2.86 -8.80 -23.10
N THR A 413 3.76 -7.93 -23.56
CA THR A 413 5.21 -8.15 -23.48
C THR A 413 5.94 -6.88 -23.09
N ALA A 414 7.05 -7.05 -22.37
CA ALA A 414 8.03 -5.99 -22.15
C ALA A 414 9.24 -6.09 -23.10
N ASP A 415 9.23 -7.04 -24.04
CA ASP A 415 10.27 -7.25 -25.04
C ASP A 415 9.88 -6.61 -26.38
N ARG A 416 10.62 -5.57 -26.77
CA ARG A 416 10.41 -4.85 -28.03
C ARG A 416 10.71 -5.71 -29.26
N HIS A 417 11.65 -6.65 -29.18
CA HIS A 417 11.96 -7.56 -30.28
C HIS A 417 10.82 -8.55 -30.49
N ALA A 418 10.38 -9.24 -29.44
CA ALA A 418 9.20 -10.11 -29.53
C ALA A 418 7.96 -9.36 -30.03
N TYR A 419 7.76 -8.12 -29.57
CA TYR A 419 6.67 -7.28 -30.06
C TYR A 419 6.74 -6.96 -31.56
N THR A 420 7.90 -6.56 -32.05
CA THR A 420 8.07 -6.10 -33.44
C THR A 420 8.18 -7.27 -34.41
N ASP A 421 9.02 -8.24 -34.08
CA ASP A 421 9.47 -9.28 -35.01
C ASP A 421 8.53 -10.49 -34.99
N LEU A 422 7.78 -10.69 -33.90
CA LEU A 422 6.86 -11.83 -33.74
C LEU A 422 5.40 -11.39 -33.68
N PHE A 423 4.99 -10.62 -32.67
CA PHE A 423 3.57 -10.32 -32.46
C PHE A 423 2.98 -9.45 -33.58
N LYS A 424 3.65 -8.36 -33.96
CA LYS A 424 3.23 -7.53 -35.10
C LYS A 424 3.30 -8.29 -36.41
N HIS A 425 4.36 -9.07 -36.63
CA HIS A 425 4.54 -9.84 -37.86
C HIS A 425 3.43 -10.88 -38.06
N LEU A 426 3.02 -11.56 -36.99
CA LEU A 426 1.93 -12.53 -37.01
C LEU A 426 0.53 -11.90 -36.85
N ASN A 427 0.43 -10.57 -36.89
CA ASN A 427 -0.82 -9.81 -36.72
C ASN A 427 -1.59 -10.18 -35.44
N VAL A 428 -0.87 -10.46 -34.35
CA VAL A 428 -1.43 -10.74 -33.04
C VAL A 428 -1.79 -9.43 -32.36
N LYS A 429 -2.96 -9.36 -31.70
CA LYS A 429 -3.29 -8.24 -30.82
C LYS A 429 -2.32 -8.23 -29.66
N ALA A 430 -1.47 -7.21 -29.59
CA ALA A 430 -0.39 -7.14 -28.62
C ALA A 430 -0.26 -5.74 -28.03
N ILE A 431 0.13 -5.69 -26.76
CA ILE A 431 0.47 -4.49 -26.01
C ILE A 431 1.95 -4.60 -25.61
N LEU A 432 2.75 -3.66 -26.09
CA LEU A 432 4.09 -3.43 -25.59
C LEU A 432 3.98 -2.54 -24.35
N VAL A 433 4.55 -3.00 -23.25
CA VAL A 433 4.66 -2.25 -22.00
C VAL A 433 6.13 -1.95 -21.71
N SER A 434 6.41 -0.82 -21.07
CA SER A 434 7.74 -0.52 -20.57
C SER A 434 7.74 0.00 -19.13
N PRO A 435 8.77 -0.36 -18.35
CA PRO A 435 9.02 0.26 -17.05
C PRO A 435 9.48 1.71 -17.20
N LYS A 436 8.81 2.64 -16.51
CA LYS A 436 9.08 4.08 -16.59
C LYS A 436 9.15 4.72 -15.21
N PRO A 437 9.88 5.84 -15.05
CA PRO A 437 9.82 6.66 -13.84
C PRO A 437 8.39 7.14 -13.58
N ILE A 438 8.00 7.20 -12.31
CA ILE A 438 6.61 7.44 -11.91
C ILE A 438 6.03 8.77 -12.40
N LYS A 439 6.84 9.84 -12.54
CA LYS A 439 6.34 11.14 -13.06
C LYS A 439 6.02 11.08 -14.56
N SER A 440 6.64 10.15 -15.30
CA SER A 440 6.38 9.93 -16.72
C SER A 440 5.14 9.06 -16.98
N ILE A 441 4.49 8.55 -15.93
CA ILE A 441 3.32 7.68 -16.04
C ILE A 441 2.05 8.50 -15.76
N ARG A 442 1.07 8.32 -16.63
CA ARG A 442 -0.28 8.85 -16.48
C ARG A 442 -1.16 7.86 -15.72
N PHE A 443 -2.12 8.39 -14.98
CA PHE A 443 -3.12 7.61 -14.27
C PHE A 443 -4.50 8.11 -14.67
N MET A 444 -5.46 7.20 -14.84
CA MET A 444 -6.80 7.55 -15.33
C MET A 444 -7.64 8.31 -14.30
N TYR A 445 -7.41 8.05 -13.02
CA TYR A 445 -8.17 8.65 -11.92
C TYR A 445 -7.25 9.01 -10.76
N ARG A 446 -7.53 10.14 -10.09
CA ARG A 446 -6.84 10.60 -8.88
C ARG A 446 -5.31 10.51 -9.04
N GLU A 447 -4.81 11.05 -10.14
CA GLU A 447 -3.43 10.86 -10.59
C GLU A 447 -2.41 11.21 -9.52
N ASP A 448 -2.54 12.38 -8.89
CA ASP A 448 -1.60 12.84 -7.87
C ASP A 448 -1.54 11.86 -6.69
N MET A 449 -2.70 11.50 -6.12
CA MET A 449 -2.78 10.57 -4.99
C MET A 449 -2.23 9.19 -5.31
N ARG A 450 -2.44 8.69 -6.54
CA ARG A 450 -1.89 7.40 -6.95
C ARG A 450 -0.38 7.48 -7.17
N LYS A 451 0.14 8.53 -7.79
CA LYS A 451 1.60 8.75 -7.90
C LYS A 451 2.27 8.72 -6.53
N ILE A 452 1.68 9.40 -5.55
CA ILE A 452 2.19 9.41 -4.17
C ILE A 452 2.13 8.00 -3.57
N SER A 453 0.98 7.33 -3.67
CA SER A 453 0.76 5.95 -3.18
C SER A 453 1.80 4.96 -3.73
N TYR A 454 2.06 5.02 -5.05
CA TYR A 454 3.07 4.20 -5.72
C TYR A 454 4.49 4.56 -5.29
N ALA A 455 4.81 5.84 -5.13
CA ALA A 455 6.15 6.28 -4.72
C ALA A 455 6.53 5.74 -3.33
N TYR A 456 5.64 5.88 -2.33
CA TYR A 456 5.89 5.28 -1.03
C TYR A 456 6.00 3.75 -1.09
N TYR A 457 5.12 3.10 -1.85
CA TYR A 457 5.16 1.65 -2.00
C TYR A 457 6.47 1.18 -2.63
N ALA A 458 6.97 1.91 -3.64
CA ALA A 458 8.20 1.58 -4.33
C ALA A 458 9.42 1.66 -3.41
N LEU A 459 9.50 2.69 -2.55
CA LEU A 459 10.56 2.79 -1.55
C LEU A 459 10.49 1.65 -0.52
N ALA A 460 9.30 1.36 0.00
CA ALA A 460 9.10 0.28 0.96
C ALA A 460 9.44 -1.10 0.36
N GLN A 461 9.03 -1.34 -0.89
CA GLN A 461 9.25 -2.60 -1.59
C GLN A 461 10.74 -2.76 -1.95
N LEU A 462 11.41 -1.71 -2.41
CA LEU A 462 12.86 -1.74 -2.64
C LEU A 462 13.61 -2.09 -1.35
N LYS A 463 13.25 -1.46 -0.22
CA LYS A 463 13.82 -1.78 1.09
C LYS A 463 13.53 -3.23 1.50
N ALA A 464 12.34 -3.73 1.22
CA ALA A 464 11.92 -5.09 1.57
C ALA A 464 12.68 -6.15 0.77
N LEU A 465 12.93 -5.90 -0.51
CA LEU A 465 13.72 -6.78 -1.37
C LEU A 465 15.18 -6.81 -0.91
N THR A 466 15.78 -5.65 -0.65
CA THR A 466 17.21 -5.56 -0.29
C THR A 466 17.49 -5.99 1.15
N SER A 467 16.46 -6.03 2.01
CA SER A 467 16.54 -6.61 3.36
C SER A 467 16.20 -8.11 3.41
N TYR A 468 15.60 -8.67 2.36
CA TYR A 468 15.23 -10.08 2.31
C TYR A 468 16.48 -10.97 2.25
N THR A 469 16.70 -11.81 3.26
CA THR A 469 17.94 -12.56 3.46
C THR A 469 18.48 -13.27 2.22
N PRO A 470 17.67 -14.02 1.42
CA PRO A 470 18.18 -14.66 0.20
C PRO A 470 18.68 -13.64 -0.83
N ILE A 471 17.89 -12.62 -1.16
CA ILE A 471 18.27 -11.54 -2.08
C ILE A 471 19.49 -10.78 -1.55
N LYS A 472 19.48 -10.38 -0.28
CA LYS A 472 20.56 -9.62 0.37
C LYS A 472 21.91 -10.32 0.22
N LYS A 473 21.96 -11.64 0.43
CA LYS A 473 23.18 -12.44 0.27
C LYS A 473 23.70 -12.37 -1.17
N VAL A 474 22.81 -12.52 -2.16
CA VAL A 474 23.21 -12.43 -3.57
C VAL A 474 23.73 -11.03 -3.91
N LEU A 475 23.08 -9.98 -3.42
CA LEU A 475 23.55 -8.60 -3.62
C LEU A 475 24.92 -8.37 -2.98
N GLN A 476 25.17 -8.93 -1.79
CA GLN A 476 26.48 -8.89 -1.13
C GLN A 476 27.55 -9.61 -1.95
N ASP A 477 27.26 -10.80 -2.50
CA ASP A 477 28.16 -11.54 -3.39
C ASP A 477 28.48 -10.71 -4.66
N MET A 478 27.50 -9.95 -5.15
CA MET A 478 27.66 -9.01 -6.26
C MET A 478 28.28 -7.66 -5.86
N LYS A 479 28.57 -7.43 -4.57
CA LYS A 479 29.05 -6.14 -4.01
C LYS A 479 28.12 -4.95 -4.31
N ILE A 480 26.82 -5.21 -4.37
CA ILE A 480 25.75 -4.21 -4.49
C ILE A 480 25.17 -3.98 -3.08
N ASN A 481 25.09 -2.72 -2.66
CA ASN A 481 24.43 -2.33 -1.42
C ASN A 481 23.43 -1.19 -1.66
N VAL A 482 22.19 -1.39 -1.24
CA VAL A 482 21.14 -0.36 -1.27
C VAL A 482 20.88 0.08 0.15
N GLU A 483 21.19 1.34 0.44
CA GLU A 483 21.18 1.89 1.79
C GLU A 483 20.11 2.96 1.94
N PHE A 484 19.34 2.87 3.03
CA PHE A 484 18.34 3.85 3.41
C PHE A 484 18.82 4.55 4.69
N LYS A 485 19.27 5.80 4.58
CA LYS A 485 19.77 6.60 5.72
C LYS A 485 18.76 7.65 6.15
N GLN A 486 18.58 7.79 7.46
CA GLN A 486 18.05 9.02 8.04
C GLN A 486 19.17 10.06 8.02
N ILE A 487 18.90 11.23 7.44
CA ILE A 487 19.83 12.36 7.53
C ILE A 487 19.33 13.25 8.66
N HIS A 488 20.11 13.35 9.72
CA HIS A 488 19.91 14.38 10.72
C HIS A 488 20.58 15.65 10.20
N ASP A 489 19.83 16.74 10.13
CA ASP A 489 20.47 18.04 10.03
C ASP A 489 21.36 18.20 11.27
N LYS A 490 22.66 18.43 11.04
CA LYS A 490 23.55 18.90 12.10
C LYS A 490 22.98 20.27 12.50
N GLN A 491 22.30 20.31 13.65
CA GLN A 491 21.92 21.57 14.30
C GLN A 491 23.17 22.37 14.66
#